data_AF-A0A662IPN4-F1
#
_entry.id   AF-A0A662IPN4-F1
#
_cell.length_a   1.000
_cell.length_b   1.000
_cell.length_c   1.000
_cell.angle_alpha   90.00
_cell.angle_beta   90.00
_cell.angle_gamma   90.00
#
_symmetry.space_group_name_H-M   'P 1'
#
loop_
_entity.id
_entity.type
_entity.pdbx_description
1 polymer ?
#
loop_
_entity_poly.entity_id
_entity_poly.type
_entity_poly.pdbx_seq_one_letter_code
_entity_poly.pdbx_strand_id
1 'polypeptide(L)' 'MNYKIIILITDRAIMTDYSGVGLLGFGLCLPYRIVPKIVEYKVLALEVKSNSNYRALYAPYSLAKVEASLLAHGFSK' A
#
# COMPACT_ATOMS: atom_id res chain seq x y z
N MET A 1 23.32 1.22 -21.79
CA MET A 1 22.19 0.33 -21.46
C MET A 1 21.47 0.90 -20.25
N ASN A 2 20.32 1.54 -20.44
CA ASN A 2 19.58 2.22 -19.36
C ASN A 2 18.44 1.33 -18.86
N TYR A 3 18.74 0.44 -17.92
CA TYR A 3 17.70 -0.34 -17.23
C TYR A 3 17.14 0.49 -16.07
N LYS A 4 16.21 1.41 -16.35
CA LYS A 4 15.44 2.07 -15.29
C LYS A 4 14.06 1.45 -15.19
N ILE A 5 14.02 0.22 -14.67
CA ILE A 5 12.75 -0.37 -14.22
C ILE A 5 12.44 0.25 -12.87
N ILE A 6 11.33 0.98 -12.79
CA ILE A 6 10.83 1.57 -11.54
C ILE A 6 9.73 0.65 -11.01
N ILE A 7 9.93 0.14 -9.79
CA ILE A 7 8.92 -0.66 -9.09
C ILE A 7 8.36 0.19 -7.95
N LEU A 8 7.06 0.47 -8.04
CA LEU A 8 6.33 1.19 -7.00
C LEU A 8 5.80 0.18 -5.98
N ILE A 9 6.28 0.31 -4.73
CA ILE A 9 5.87 -0.53 -3.59
C ILE A 9 5.26 0.34 -2.49
N THR A 10 4.41 -0.27 -1.68
CA THR A 10 3.82 0.35 -0.49
C THR A 10 3.64 -0.70 0.59
N ASP A 11 3.60 -0.26 1.84
CA ASP A 11 3.22 -1.12 2.94
C ASP A 11 1.71 -1.45 2.91
N ARG A 12 1.35 -2.60 3.47
CA ARG A 12 -0.02 -3.11 3.59
C ARG A 12 -0.94 -2.16 4.38
N ALA A 13 -0.38 -1.46 5.37
CA ALA A 13 -1.05 -0.44 6.16
C ALA A 13 -1.64 0.69 5.31
N ILE A 14 -0.87 1.14 4.32
CA ILE A 14 -1.20 2.26 3.43
C ILE A 14 -2.14 1.82 2.31
N MET A 15 -2.08 0.53 1.94
CA MET A 15 -2.94 -0.06 0.91
C MET A 15 -4.39 -0.28 1.39
N THR A 16 -4.61 -0.27 2.71
CA THR A 16 -5.93 -0.49 3.30
C THR A 16 -6.66 0.85 3.47
N ASP A 17 -7.82 1.00 2.84
CA ASP A 17 -8.66 2.21 2.92
C ASP A 17 -9.56 2.26 4.18
N TYR A 18 -9.50 1.23 5.02
CA TYR A 18 -10.33 1.03 6.23
C TYR A 18 -11.84 1.24 6.01
N SER A 19 -12.32 1.13 4.77
CA SER A 19 -13.68 1.48 4.36
C SER A 19 -14.14 2.86 4.86
N GLY A 20 -13.23 3.84 4.91
CA GLY A 20 -13.51 5.18 5.43
C GLY A 20 -13.45 5.33 6.96
N VAL A 21 -13.17 4.27 7.71
CA VAL A 21 -13.04 4.31 9.17
C VAL A 21 -11.59 4.65 9.56
N GLY A 22 -11.23 5.93 9.48
CA GLY A 22 -9.86 6.41 9.73
C GLY A 22 -9.28 6.05 11.11
N LEU A 23 -10.13 5.78 12.11
CA LEU A 23 -9.69 5.34 13.45
C LEU A 23 -8.97 3.98 13.41
N LEU A 24 -9.37 3.07 12.52
CA LEU A 24 -8.68 1.79 12.34
C LEU A 24 -7.27 1.99 11.76
N GLY A 25 -7.10 2.97 10.87
CA GLY A 25 -5.78 3.37 10.37
C GLY A 25 -4.89 3.95 11.47
N PHE A 26 -5.45 4.75 12.38
CA PHE A 26 -4.71 5.23 13.55
C PHE A 26 -4.34 4.09 14.52
N GLY A 27 -5.18 3.06 14.60
CA GLY A 27 -4.92 1.86 15.40
C GLY A 27 -3.63 1.14 15.03
N LEU A 28 -3.17 1.24 13.78
CA LEU A 28 -1.88 0.69 13.35
C LEU A 28 -0.66 1.41 13.97
N CYS A 29 -0.82 2.65 14.42
CA CYS A 29 0.26 3.38 15.06
C CYS A 29 0.45 3.01 16.54
N LEU A 30 -0.42 2.17 17.10
CA LEU A 30 -0.35 1.77 18.50
C LEU A 30 0.80 0.79 18.74
N PRO A 31 1.51 0.91 19.87
CA PRO A 31 2.61 0.02 20.18
C PRO A 31 2.13 -1.43 20.38
N TYR A 32 2.98 -2.40 20.05
CA TYR A 32 2.70 -3.83 20.17
C TYR A 32 2.29 -4.31 21.56
N ARG A 33 2.59 -3.51 22.59
CA ARG A 33 2.16 -3.75 23.98
C ARG A 33 0.65 -3.60 24.17
N ILE A 34 0.01 -2.75 23.36
CA ILE A 34 -1.43 -2.48 23.42
C ILE A 34 -2.17 -3.30 22.36
N VAL A 35 -1.66 -3.32 21.13
CA VAL A 35 -2.24 -4.08 20.02
C VAL A 35 -1.27 -5.19 19.61
N PRO A 36 -1.56 -6.46 19.92
CA PRO A 36 -0.73 -7.57 19.50
C PRO A 36 -0.60 -7.64 17.98
N LYS A 37 0.59 -7.97 17.49
CA LYS A 37 0.94 -8.07 16.05
C LYS A 37 -0.09 -8.84 15.22
N ILE A 38 -0.66 -9.90 15.77
CA ILE A 38 -1.65 -10.74 15.07
C ILE A 38 -2.93 -9.94 14.76
N VAL A 39 -3.40 -9.13 15.71
CA VAL A 39 -4.61 -8.31 15.53
C VAL A 39 -4.36 -7.24 14.48
N GLU A 40 -3.19 -6.62 14.52
CA GLU A 40 -2.76 -5.63 13.54
C GLU A 40 -2.83 -6.19 12.10
N TYR A 41 -2.17 -7.32 11.83
CA TYR A 41 -2.12 -7.86 10.46
C TYR A 41 -3.34 -8.67 10.02
N LYS A 42 -4.21 -9.12 10.94
CA LYS A 42 -5.43 -9.86 10.58
C LYS A 42 -6.68 -9.00 10.50
N VAL A 43 -6.71 -7.86 11.20
CA VAL A 43 -7.91 -7.03 11.32
C VAL A 43 -7.70 -5.65 10.73
N LEU A 44 -6.55 -5.02 11.00
CA LEU A 44 -6.31 -3.63 10.61
C LEU A 44 -5.64 -3.56 9.22
N ALA A 45 -4.49 -4.20 9.05
CA ALA A 45 -3.76 -4.26 7.78
C ALA A 45 -4.00 -5.62 7.10
N LEU A 46 -5.17 -5.76 6.48
CA LEU A 46 -5.55 -6.98 5.74
C LEU A 46 -4.69 -7.19 4.50
N GLU A 47 -4.56 -8.45 4.09
CA GLU A 47 -3.88 -8.78 2.83
C GLU A 47 -4.62 -8.21 1.63
N VAL A 48 -3.85 -7.62 0.73
CA VAL A 48 -4.37 -6.94 -0.44
C VAL A 48 -4.43 -7.95 -1.56
N LYS A 49 -5.54 -7.96 -2.29
CA LYS A 49 -5.71 -8.86 -3.44
C LYS A 49 -4.60 -8.59 -4.47
N SER A 50 -3.90 -9.65 -4.84
CA SER A 50 -2.84 -9.62 -5.85
C SER A 50 -3.19 -10.52 -7.05
N ASN A 51 -2.61 -10.22 -8.20
CA ASN A 51 -2.68 -11.10 -9.37
C ASN A 51 -1.70 -12.30 -9.26
N SER A 52 -1.68 -13.15 -10.28
CA SER A 52 -0.78 -14.32 -10.38
C SER A 52 0.71 -13.97 -10.34
N ASN A 53 1.08 -12.71 -10.62
CA ASN A 53 2.45 -12.21 -10.56
C ASN A 53 2.74 -11.45 -9.25
N TYR A 54 1.93 -11.65 -8.20
CA TYR A 54 2.04 -10.98 -6.89
C TYR A 54 1.99 -9.44 -6.96
N ARG A 55 1.41 -8.88 -8.03
CA ARG A 55 1.16 -7.43 -8.13
C ARG A 55 -0.20 -7.11 -7.53
N ALA A 56 -0.27 -6.04 -6.74
CA ALA A 56 -1.54 -5.54 -6.23
C ALA A 56 -2.50 -5.21 -7.39
N LEU A 57 -3.78 -5.57 -7.25
CA LEU A 57 -4.80 -5.27 -8.26
C LEU A 57 -5.08 -3.77 -8.38
N TYR A 58 -4.92 -3.04 -7.28
CA TYR A 58 -5.16 -1.60 -7.18
C TYR A 58 -3.98 -0.93 -6.47
N ALA A 59 -3.67 0.30 -6.88
CA ALA A 59 -2.68 1.13 -6.19
C ALA A 59 -3.41 2.12 -5.24
N PRO A 60 -2.85 2.41 -4.06
CA PRO A 60 -3.38 3.46 -3.22
C PRO A 60 -3.20 4.81 -3.92
N TYR A 61 -4.04 5.78 -3.57
CA TYR A 61 -4.06 7.08 -4.23
C TYR A 61 -2.70 7.80 -4.21
N SER A 62 -1.93 7.66 -3.12
CA SER A 62 -0.58 8.20 -3.00
C SER A 62 0.38 7.64 -4.07
N LEU A 63 0.36 6.32 -4.29
CA LEU A 63 1.15 5.68 -5.35
C LEU A 63 0.66 6.05 -6.74
N ALA A 64 -0.65 6.16 -6.94
CA ALA A 64 -1.22 6.59 -8.21
C ALA A 64 -0.74 8.01 -8.59
N LYS A 65 -0.58 8.91 -7.60
CA LYS A 65 0.03 10.23 -7.84
C LYS A 65 1.50 10.15 -8.25
N VAL A 66 2.27 9.28 -7.60
CA VAL A 66 3.69 9.07 -7.95
C VAL A 66 3.80 8.50 -9.37
N GLU A 67 2.98 7.51 -9.71
CA GLU A 67 2.89 6.95 -11.06
C GLU A 67 2.54 8.03 -12.09
N ALA A 68 1.50 8.84 -11.83
CA ALA A 68 1.11 9.94 -12.71
C ALA A 68 2.24 10.97 -12.91
N SER A 69 2.96 11.30 -11.84
CA SER A 69 4.13 12.20 -11.93
C SER A 69 5.24 11.59 -12.79
N LEU A 70 5.51 10.28 -12.67
CA LEU A 70 6.50 9.60 -13.50
C LEU A 70 6.06 9.60 -14.97
N LEU A 71 4.81 9.25 -15.25
CA LEU A 71 4.27 9.28 -16.61
C LEU A 71 4.38 10.69 -17.23
N ALA A 72 4.10 11.74 -16.46
CA ALA A 72 4.25 13.13 -16.91
C ALA A 72 5.69 13.54 -17.23
N HIS A 73 6.70 12.88 -16.65
CA HIS A 73 8.12 13.12 -16.92
C HIS A 73 8.68 12.20 -18.03
N GLY A 74 7.81 11.49 -18.77
CA GLY A 74 8.21 10.66 -19.90
C GLY A 74 8.60 9.22 -19.56
N PHE A 75 8.28 8.74 -18.35
CA PHE A 75 8.39 7.32 -18.04
C PHE A 75 7.23 6.54 -18.66
N SER A 76 7.47 5.28 -19.03
CA SER A 76 6.45 4.37 -19.57
C SER A 76 6.05 3.31 -18.53
N LYS A 77 4.81 2.82 -18.64
CA LYS A 77 4.24 1.77 -17.78
C LYS A 77 4.65 0.37 -18.22
#